data_AF-A0A927YUY6-F1
#
_entry.id   AF-A0A927YUY6-F1
#
_cell.length_a   1.000
_cell.length_b   1.000
_cell.length_c   1.000
_cell.angle_alpha   90.00
_cell.angle_beta   90.00
_cell.angle_gamma   90.00
#
_symmetry.space_group_name_H-M   'P 1'
#
loop_
_entity.id
_entity.type
_entity.pdbx_description
1 polymer ?
#
loop_
_entity_poly.entity_id
_entity_poly.type
_entity_poly.pdbx_seq_one_letter_code
_entity_poly.pdbx_strand_id
1 'polypeptide(L)'
;MKNHNQKHLTLSDRTYIEQELQQGSTFTSIANTLGKDPSTISKEVKRNRNSVKSDGFNFKCRGCMHYGKCTEHHVCGNERCSYSCRYCYKTNPIHHCIYYLPWSCNIPNKPPYVCNSCDRYRTCKLERYNYSATKAQAKYEKTLSQSRKGINMTPEELQELNDLISPLILKGQPLSHIFAVHADEIPVCRRTLYNYFDQKVFQTRNIDLPRRVRYKKRKKRSEPRKTPTTKQVYRNKRTYVDFERFMAAHPDIDVVETC
;
A
#
# COMPACT_ATOMS: atom_id res chain seq x y z
N MET A 1 -15.93 25.17 10.95
CA MET A 1 -15.68 23.70 10.90
C MET A 1 -14.78 23.42 9.71
N LYS A 2 -13.57 22.85 9.92
CA LYS A 2 -12.66 22.53 8.80
C LYS A 2 -13.22 21.33 8.04
N ASN A 3 -13.45 21.48 6.75
CA ASN A 3 -14.08 20.47 5.90
C ASN A 3 -13.04 19.38 5.57
N HIS A 4 -12.98 18.31 6.36
CA HIS A 4 -12.01 17.25 6.18
C HIS A 4 -12.46 16.26 5.11
N ASN A 5 -11.67 16.10 4.05
CA ASN A 5 -11.98 15.20 2.96
C ASN A 5 -11.80 13.74 3.41
N GLN A 6 -12.89 12.94 3.43
CA GLN A 6 -12.88 11.53 3.86
C GLN A 6 -12.28 10.55 2.84
N LYS A 7 -11.77 11.04 1.70
CA LYS A 7 -11.10 10.18 0.70
C LYS A 7 -9.80 9.57 1.25
N HIS A 8 -9.43 8.40 0.72
CA HIS A 8 -8.13 7.79 0.99
C HIS A 8 -6.97 8.72 0.61
N LEU A 9 -5.85 8.59 1.33
CA LEU A 9 -4.60 9.25 0.93
C LEU A 9 -4.15 8.69 -0.42
N THR A 10 -3.78 9.58 -1.33
CA THR A 10 -3.17 9.26 -2.62
C THR A 10 -1.66 9.04 -2.46
N LEU A 11 -0.99 8.55 -3.51
CA LEU A 11 0.47 8.49 -3.53
C LEU A 11 1.07 9.90 -3.37
N SER A 12 0.50 10.92 -4.03
CA SER A 12 0.96 12.31 -3.91
C SER A 12 0.88 12.82 -2.47
N ASP A 13 -0.23 12.52 -1.76
CA ASP A 13 -0.38 12.91 -0.36
C ASP A 13 0.69 12.25 0.52
N ARG A 14 0.98 10.96 0.27
CA ARG A 14 2.03 10.22 1.00
C ARG A 14 3.42 10.76 0.71
N THR A 15 3.70 11.13 -0.54
CA THR A 15 4.97 11.75 -0.95
C THR A 15 5.15 13.10 -0.24
N TYR A 16 4.09 13.91 -0.16
CA TYR A 16 4.12 15.17 0.59
C TYR A 16 4.39 14.92 2.09
N ILE A 17 3.71 13.95 2.72
CA ILE A 17 3.98 13.57 4.11
C ILE A 17 5.46 13.18 4.30
N GLU A 18 6.04 12.38 3.41
CA GLU A 18 7.45 11.98 3.49
C GLU A 18 8.41 13.17 3.43
N GLN A 19 8.18 14.11 2.51
CA GLN A 19 9.00 15.31 2.35
C GLN A 19 8.93 16.21 3.59
N GLU A 20 7.73 16.48 4.10
CA GLU A 20 7.54 17.31 5.29
C GLU A 20 8.13 16.66 6.55
N LEU A 21 8.07 15.34 6.66
CA LEU A 21 8.73 14.60 7.73
C LEU A 21 10.26 14.67 7.66
N GLN A 22 10.84 14.80 6.46
CA GLN A 22 12.28 15.04 6.31
C GLN A 22 12.66 16.46 6.74
N GLN A 23 11.77 17.43 6.53
CA GLN A 23 11.94 18.82 6.97
C GLN A 23 11.65 19.05 8.46
N GLY A 24 11.08 18.06 9.15
CA GLY A 24 10.75 18.16 10.58
C GLY A 24 9.43 18.86 10.88
N SER A 25 8.55 19.00 9.89
CA SER A 25 7.23 19.60 10.06
C SER A 25 6.33 18.82 11.01
N THR A 26 5.43 19.54 11.69
CA THR A 26 4.46 18.94 12.61
C THR A 26 3.29 18.30 11.87
N PHE A 27 2.67 17.27 12.46
CA PHE A 27 1.45 16.65 11.89
C PHE A 27 0.33 17.66 11.64
N THR A 28 0.20 18.69 12.48
CA THR A 28 -0.81 19.74 12.32
C THR A 28 -0.60 20.53 11.04
N SER A 29 0.64 20.92 10.73
CA SER A 29 0.98 21.65 9.51
C SER A 29 0.70 20.81 8.27
N ILE A 30 1.22 19.57 8.25
CA ILE A 30 1.02 18.61 7.15
C ILE A 30 -0.47 18.35 6.89
N ALA A 31 -1.25 18.16 7.96
CA ALA A 31 -2.68 17.89 7.88
C ALA A 31 -3.46 19.09 7.34
N ASN A 32 -3.12 20.31 7.74
CA ASN A 32 -3.76 21.52 7.21
C ASN A 32 -3.54 21.66 5.70
N THR A 33 -2.31 21.43 5.21
CA THR A 33 -2.01 21.50 3.77
C THR A 33 -2.78 20.44 2.96
N LEU A 34 -2.88 19.22 3.49
CA LEU A 34 -3.60 18.12 2.83
C LEU A 34 -5.12 18.16 3.03
N GLY A 35 -5.66 19.10 3.82
CA GLY A 35 -7.08 19.13 4.19
C GLY A 35 -7.52 17.88 4.96
N LYS A 36 -6.63 17.28 5.76
CA LYS A 36 -6.87 16.08 6.57
C LYS A 36 -6.88 16.41 8.06
N ASP A 37 -7.35 15.47 8.87
CA ASP A 37 -7.25 15.57 10.32
C ASP A 37 -5.83 15.18 10.78
N PRO A 38 -5.20 15.88 11.74
CA PRO A 38 -3.85 15.55 12.25
C PRO A 38 -3.71 14.10 12.76
N SER A 39 -4.79 13.52 13.32
CA SER A 39 -4.78 12.12 13.74
C SER A 39 -4.70 11.16 12.56
N THR A 40 -5.17 11.56 11.36
CA THR A 40 -5.03 10.78 10.12
C THR A 40 -3.57 10.65 9.73
N ILE A 41 -2.83 11.76 9.75
CA ILE A 41 -1.38 11.78 9.46
C ILE A 41 -0.63 10.97 10.52
N SER A 42 -0.93 11.19 11.80
CA SER A 42 -0.34 10.43 12.90
C SER A 42 -0.53 8.92 12.78
N LYS A 43 -1.76 8.46 12.48
CA LYS A 43 -2.08 7.04 12.30
C LYS A 43 -1.40 6.45 11.05
N GLU A 44 -1.38 7.19 9.95
CA GLU A 44 -0.70 6.79 8.71
C GLU A 44 0.80 6.57 8.97
N VAL A 45 1.48 7.54 9.57
CA VAL A 45 2.92 7.48 9.84
C VAL A 45 3.25 6.36 10.83
N LYS A 46 2.50 6.26 11.94
CA LYS A 46 2.74 5.23 12.96
C LYS A 46 2.51 3.81 12.43
N ARG A 47 1.50 3.60 11.57
CA ARG A 47 1.17 2.29 10.97
C ARG A 47 2.14 1.86 9.87
N ASN A 48 2.69 2.82 9.13
CA ASN A 48 3.48 2.57 7.92
C ASN A 48 4.96 2.96 8.05
N ARG A 49 5.43 3.28 9.26
CA ARG A 49 6.87 3.39 9.55
C ARG A 49 7.58 2.05 9.36
N ASN A 50 8.80 2.11 8.87
CA ASN A 50 9.66 0.95 8.62
C ASN A 50 10.80 0.96 9.63
N SER A 51 11.07 -0.18 10.28
CA SER A 51 12.28 -0.30 11.09
C SER A 51 13.50 -0.52 10.21
N VAL A 52 14.56 0.21 10.51
CA VAL A 52 15.88 0.04 9.95
C VAL A 52 16.76 -0.46 11.09
N LYS A 53 17.15 -1.73 10.98
CA LYS A 53 17.97 -2.39 11.99
C LYS A 53 19.28 -1.63 12.22
N SER A 54 19.77 -1.74 13.44
CA SER A 54 21.13 -1.33 13.78
C SER A 54 22.12 -2.36 13.25
N ASP A 55 23.25 -1.90 12.70
CA ASP A 55 24.37 -2.75 12.27
C ASP A 55 25.18 -3.34 13.45
N GLY A 56 24.54 -3.50 14.62
CA GLY A 56 25.17 -3.97 15.84
C GLY A 56 25.74 -2.81 16.66
N PHE A 57 25.09 -2.51 17.79
CA PHE A 57 25.70 -1.68 18.82
C PHE A 57 26.89 -2.44 19.39
N ASN A 58 28.12 -2.02 19.09
CA ASN A 58 29.33 -2.63 19.61
C ASN A 58 29.23 -2.85 21.14
N PHE A 59 29.33 -4.13 21.50
CA PHE A 59 29.24 -4.81 22.79
C PHE A 59 30.15 -4.27 23.91
N LYS A 60 30.08 -2.96 24.21
CA LYS A 60 30.89 -2.27 25.23
C LYS A 60 30.08 -1.22 25.97
N CYS A 61 30.70 -0.55 26.95
CA CYS A 61 30.09 0.50 27.79
C CYS A 61 29.41 1.64 26.98
N ARG A 62 29.78 1.85 25.71
CA ARG A 62 29.19 2.90 24.83
C ARG A 62 27.68 2.79 24.64
N GLY A 63 27.12 1.60 24.82
CA GLY A 63 25.68 1.37 24.81
C GLY A 63 24.98 1.81 26.09
N CYS A 64 25.70 2.17 27.16
CA CYS A 64 25.13 2.53 28.44
C CYS A 64 24.70 4.01 28.47
N MET A 65 23.51 4.29 29.02
CA MET A 65 23.00 5.63 29.29
C MET A 65 23.94 6.44 30.19
N HIS A 66 24.64 5.76 31.10
CA HIS A 66 25.59 6.37 32.02
C HIS A 66 26.99 6.56 31.40
N TYR A 67 27.26 6.12 30.16
CA TYR A 67 28.59 6.12 29.54
C TYR A 67 29.36 7.44 29.70
N GLY A 68 28.68 8.57 29.51
CA GLY A 68 29.30 9.90 29.59
C GLY A 68 29.79 10.28 30.99
N LYS A 69 29.13 9.76 32.03
CA LYS A 69 29.33 10.13 33.45
C LYS A 69 29.73 8.96 34.35
N CYS A 70 29.98 7.77 33.78
CA CYS A 70 30.26 6.57 34.54
C CYS A 70 31.66 6.64 35.19
N THR A 71 31.69 6.50 36.51
CA THR A 71 32.90 6.48 37.34
C THR A 71 33.17 5.12 37.97
N GLU A 72 32.41 4.08 37.57
CA GLU A 72 32.57 2.72 38.10
C GLU A 72 33.91 2.13 37.69
N HIS A 73 34.60 1.48 38.63
CA HIS A 73 35.86 0.76 38.41
C HIS A 73 35.67 -0.72 38.74
N HIS A 74 36.63 -1.56 38.33
CA HIS A 74 36.65 -2.99 38.67
C HIS A 74 35.42 -3.83 38.24
N VAL A 75 34.52 -3.26 37.42
CA VAL A 75 33.35 -3.94 36.85
C VAL A 75 33.71 -5.23 36.09
N CYS A 76 34.94 -5.34 35.61
CA CYS A 76 35.45 -6.57 34.99
C CYS A 76 35.80 -7.70 35.98
N GLY A 77 35.52 -7.54 37.27
CA GLY A 77 35.85 -8.53 38.32
C GLY A 77 37.36 -8.63 38.61
N ASN A 78 38.16 -7.67 38.17
CA ASN A 78 39.60 -7.66 38.38
C ASN A 78 39.99 -6.45 39.24
N GLU A 79 40.38 -6.72 40.47
CA GLU A 79 40.78 -5.73 41.48
C GLU A 79 42.04 -4.94 41.07
N ARG A 80 42.89 -5.50 40.20
CA ARG A 80 44.07 -4.82 39.65
C ARG A 80 43.76 -4.00 38.39
N CYS A 81 42.50 -3.92 37.96
CA CYS A 81 42.12 -3.14 36.79
C CYS A 81 42.01 -1.65 37.15
N SER A 82 42.93 -0.82 36.63
CA SER A 82 42.90 0.64 36.79
C SER A 82 41.91 1.35 35.85
N TYR A 83 41.33 0.63 34.88
CA TYR A 83 40.39 1.22 33.94
C TYR A 83 38.99 1.31 34.56
N SER A 84 38.36 2.48 34.44
CA SER A 84 36.92 2.61 34.64
C SER A 84 36.15 1.78 33.61
N CYS A 85 34.92 1.42 33.95
CA CYS A 85 34.00 0.63 33.14
C CYS A 85 33.88 1.12 31.70
N ARG A 86 34.00 2.45 31.49
CA ARG A 86 33.96 3.11 30.18
C ARG A 86 35.08 2.68 29.23
N TYR A 87 36.28 2.46 29.78
CA TYR A 87 37.52 2.24 29.02
C TYR A 87 38.05 0.81 29.17
N CYS A 88 37.53 0.03 30.13
CA CYS A 88 37.91 -1.36 30.31
C CYS A 88 37.58 -2.19 29.06
N TYR A 89 38.58 -2.87 28.52
CA TYR A 89 38.45 -3.75 27.36
C TYR A 89 38.33 -5.23 27.73
N LYS A 90 38.49 -5.58 29.01
CA LYS A 90 38.59 -6.97 29.49
C LYS A 90 37.25 -7.70 29.50
N THR A 91 36.14 -7.00 29.75
CA THR A 91 34.81 -7.60 29.78
C THR A 91 33.79 -6.71 29.10
N ASN A 92 32.71 -7.31 28.61
CA ASN A 92 31.57 -6.56 28.09
C ASN A 92 30.68 -6.11 29.26
N PRO A 93 30.52 -4.79 29.50
CA PRO A 93 29.72 -4.27 30.62
C PRO A 93 28.25 -4.69 30.58
N ILE A 94 27.73 -5.12 29.42
CA ILE A 94 26.35 -5.64 29.31
C ILE A 94 26.10 -6.82 30.26
N HIS A 95 27.10 -7.66 30.50
CA HIS A 95 26.95 -8.88 31.30
C HIS A 95 27.50 -8.75 32.73
N HIS A 96 28.30 -7.73 33.00
CA HIS A 96 29.06 -7.63 34.26
C HIS A 96 28.82 -6.33 35.03
N CYS A 97 28.25 -5.30 34.40
CA CYS A 97 27.94 -4.04 35.07
C CYS A 97 26.50 -4.08 35.58
N ILE A 98 26.33 -4.15 36.91
CA ILE A 98 25.01 -4.10 37.56
C ILE A 98 24.27 -2.77 37.30
N TYR A 99 25.00 -1.71 36.98
CA TYR A 99 24.47 -0.39 36.65
C TYR A 99 24.32 -0.15 35.14
N TYR A 100 24.47 -1.19 34.31
CA TYR A 100 24.28 -1.04 32.87
C TYR A 100 22.83 -0.75 32.55
N LEU A 101 22.57 0.44 32.00
CA LEU A 101 21.28 0.79 31.45
C LEU A 101 21.43 1.07 29.95
N PRO A 102 20.80 0.30 29.05
CA PRO A 102 20.95 0.53 27.61
C PRO A 102 20.39 1.89 27.20
N TRP A 103 21.15 2.61 26.37
CA TRP A 103 20.73 3.88 25.77
C TRP A 103 19.51 3.65 24.88
N SER A 104 18.43 4.40 25.14
CA SER A 104 17.21 4.36 24.35
C SER A 104 16.93 5.72 23.71
N CYS A 105 16.23 5.71 22.56
CA CYS A 105 15.81 6.92 21.88
C CYS A 105 14.33 7.19 22.15
N ASN A 106 13.98 8.45 22.44
CA ASN A 106 12.59 8.87 22.67
C ASN A 106 11.83 9.24 21.38
N ILE A 107 12.52 9.41 20.24
CA ILE A 107 11.91 9.77 18.95
C ILE A 107 10.80 8.79 18.54
N PRO A 108 10.95 7.46 18.65
CA PRO A 108 9.89 6.53 18.25
C PRO A 108 8.62 6.61 19.11
N ASN A 109 8.71 7.22 20.30
CA ASN A 109 7.63 7.30 21.29
C ASN A 109 6.86 8.63 21.23
N LYS A 110 7.41 9.65 20.57
CA LYS A 110 6.80 10.97 20.45
C LYS A 110 6.54 11.30 18.97
N PRO A 111 5.50 12.08 18.63
CA PRO A 111 5.33 12.60 17.28
C PRO A 111 6.63 13.27 16.78
N PRO A 112 7.11 12.97 15.56
CA PRO A 112 6.44 12.25 14.47
C PRO A 112 6.64 10.72 14.43
N TYR A 113 7.15 10.09 15.50
CA TYR A 113 7.39 8.63 15.64
C TYR A 113 8.43 8.04 14.68
N VAL A 114 9.12 8.89 13.92
CA VAL A 114 10.08 8.52 12.88
C VAL A 114 11.33 9.40 12.94
N CYS A 115 12.42 8.90 12.36
CA CYS A 115 13.76 9.48 12.38
C CYS A 115 14.08 10.25 11.09
N ASN A 116 13.09 10.50 10.22
CA ASN A 116 13.28 11.15 8.91
C ASN A 116 14.05 12.48 9.01
N SER A 117 13.79 13.29 10.05
CA SER A 117 14.46 14.58 10.33
C SER A 117 15.50 14.52 11.46
N CYS A 118 15.98 13.34 11.85
CA CYS A 118 16.91 13.22 12.97
C CYS A 118 18.32 13.67 12.58
N ASP A 119 18.88 14.66 13.28
CA ASP A 119 20.25 15.17 13.02
C ASP A 119 21.31 14.07 13.10
N ARG A 120 21.13 13.14 14.03
CA ARG A 120 22.03 12.01 14.24
C ARG A 120 21.71 10.83 13.35
N TYR A 121 20.81 10.93 12.37
CA TYR A 121 20.32 9.79 11.58
C TYR A 121 21.45 8.93 10.97
N ARG A 122 22.48 9.59 10.41
CA ARG A 122 23.62 8.93 9.76
C ARG A 122 24.56 8.23 10.75
N THR A 123 24.73 8.78 11.95
CA THR A 123 25.64 8.27 12.98
C THR A 123 24.94 7.45 14.06
N CYS A 124 23.61 7.43 14.06
CA CYS A 124 22.78 6.74 15.02
C CYS A 124 22.92 5.23 14.85
N LYS A 125 23.40 4.58 15.90
CA LYS A 125 23.56 3.13 15.97
C LYS A 125 22.33 2.43 16.55
N LEU A 126 21.28 3.14 16.92
CA LEU A 126 20.05 2.51 17.42
C LEU A 126 19.19 2.01 16.26
N GLU A 127 18.21 1.16 16.56
CA GLU A 127 17.15 0.88 15.60
C GLU A 127 16.41 2.18 15.26
N ARG A 128 16.28 2.44 13.96
CA ARG A 128 15.69 3.67 13.42
C ARG A 128 14.32 3.34 12.82
N TYR A 129 13.43 4.33 12.81
CA TYR A 129 12.10 4.17 12.22
C TYR A 129 11.91 5.23 11.15
N ASN A 130 11.65 4.84 9.90
CA ASN A 130 11.47 5.79 8.81
C ASN A 130 10.14 5.62 8.10
N TYR A 131 9.47 6.73 7.81
CA TYR A 131 8.34 6.74 6.89
C TYR A 131 8.85 6.81 5.45
N SER A 132 8.27 6.02 4.55
CA SER A 132 8.53 6.06 3.11
C SER A 132 7.23 5.94 2.36
N ALA A 133 6.93 6.91 1.49
CA ALA A 133 5.66 7.00 0.78
C ALA A 133 5.43 5.79 -0.14
N THR A 134 6.48 5.34 -0.83
CA THR A 134 6.43 4.19 -1.75
C THR A 134 6.08 2.91 -1.02
N LYS A 135 6.73 2.64 0.13
CA LYS A 135 6.44 1.47 0.97
C LYS A 135 5.03 1.54 1.57
N ALA A 136 4.61 2.72 2.02
CA ALA A 136 3.26 2.94 2.56
C ALA A 136 2.17 2.72 1.49
N GLN A 137 2.39 3.23 0.27
CA GLN A 137 1.49 3.02 -0.87
C GLN A 137 1.40 1.54 -1.26
N ALA A 138 2.54 0.86 -1.41
CA ALA A 138 2.57 -0.56 -1.75
C ALA A 138 1.84 -1.42 -0.69
N LYS A 139 2.00 -1.08 0.60
CA LYS A 139 1.27 -1.73 1.69
C LYS A 139 -0.23 -1.47 1.59
N TYR A 140 -0.65 -0.24 1.30
CA TYR A 140 -2.05 0.12 1.09
C TYR A 140 -2.68 -0.66 -0.07
N GLU A 141 -2.04 -0.70 -1.24
CA GLU A 141 -2.51 -1.45 -2.42
C GLU A 141 -2.59 -2.95 -2.17
N LYS A 142 -1.60 -3.50 -1.45
CA LYS A 142 -1.60 -4.89 -1.04
C LYS A 142 -2.78 -5.19 -0.12
N THR A 143 -3.03 -4.38 0.90
CA THR A 143 -4.20 -4.53 1.78
C THR A 143 -5.50 -4.38 1.01
N LEU A 144 -5.60 -3.41 0.10
CA LEU A 144 -6.77 -3.16 -0.74
C LEU A 144 -7.13 -4.38 -1.61
N SER A 145 -6.11 -5.08 -2.14
CA SER A 145 -6.30 -6.31 -2.89
C SER A 145 -6.60 -7.50 -1.98
N GLN A 146 -5.81 -7.70 -0.92
CA GLN A 146 -5.92 -8.85 -0.03
C GLN A 146 -7.25 -8.89 0.72
N SER A 147 -7.79 -7.75 1.15
CA SER A 147 -9.08 -7.69 1.84
C SER A 147 -10.27 -8.11 0.96
N ARG A 148 -10.08 -8.13 -0.36
CA ARG A 148 -11.10 -8.52 -1.35
C ARG A 148 -10.79 -9.85 -2.03
N LYS A 149 -9.74 -10.55 -1.58
CA LYS A 149 -9.40 -11.88 -2.07
C LYS A 149 -10.12 -12.90 -1.19
N GLY A 150 -10.69 -13.90 -1.84
CA GLY A 150 -11.36 -15.02 -1.18
C GLY A 150 -12.86 -15.06 -1.48
N ILE A 151 -13.50 -16.03 -0.83
CA ILE A 151 -14.94 -16.26 -0.85
C ILE A 151 -15.51 -15.58 0.38
N ASN A 152 -16.58 -14.81 0.21
CA ASN A 152 -17.25 -14.11 1.29
C ASN A 152 -18.27 -15.02 1.99
N MET A 153 -17.85 -16.21 2.41
CA MET A 153 -18.64 -17.22 3.12
C MET A 153 -17.71 -18.03 4.03
N THR A 154 -18.25 -18.59 5.10
CA THR A 154 -17.48 -19.52 5.93
C THR A 154 -17.25 -20.85 5.18
N PRO A 155 -16.27 -21.67 5.59
CA PRO A 155 -16.07 -22.99 5.02
C PRO A 155 -17.31 -23.88 5.10
N GLU A 156 -18.08 -23.77 6.20
CA GLU A 156 -19.29 -24.56 6.45
C GLU A 156 -20.41 -24.14 5.49
N GLU A 157 -20.68 -22.84 5.38
CA GLU A 157 -21.67 -22.29 4.43
C GLU A 157 -21.33 -22.65 2.97
N LEU A 158 -20.04 -22.61 2.63
CA LEU A 158 -19.57 -23.00 1.30
C LEU A 158 -19.79 -24.49 1.03
N GLN A 159 -19.63 -25.34 2.05
CA GLN A 159 -19.85 -26.78 1.96
C GLN A 159 -21.34 -27.10 1.81
N GLU A 160 -22.22 -26.46 2.58
CA GLU A 160 -23.67 -26.60 2.43
C GLU A 160 -24.13 -26.22 1.02
N LEU A 161 -23.64 -25.09 0.50
CA LEU A 161 -23.91 -24.68 -0.87
C LEU A 161 -23.37 -25.68 -1.90
N ASN A 162 -22.19 -26.26 -1.65
CA ASN A 162 -21.62 -27.29 -2.51
C ASN A 162 -22.51 -28.53 -2.56
N ASP A 163 -23.01 -28.97 -1.40
CA ASP A 163 -23.79 -30.20 -1.26
C ASP A 163 -25.19 -30.07 -1.86
N LEU A 164 -25.75 -28.86 -1.86
CA LEU A 164 -26.98 -28.54 -2.59
C LEU A 164 -26.76 -28.53 -4.13
N ILE A 165 -25.75 -27.79 -4.60
CA ILE A 165 -25.60 -27.48 -6.02
C ILE A 165 -24.95 -28.61 -6.82
N SER A 166 -23.93 -29.27 -6.26
CA SER A 166 -23.13 -30.27 -7.00
C SER A 166 -23.97 -31.47 -7.49
N PRO A 167 -24.84 -32.09 -6.68
CA PRO A 167 -25.67 -33.20 -7.15
C PRO A 167 -26.64 -32.80 -8.28
N LEU A 168 -27.20 -31.59 -8.23
CA LEU A 168 -28.16 -31.10 -9.24
C LEU A 168 -27.49 -30.86 -10.59
N ILE A 169 -26.26 -30.35 -10.59
CA ILE A 169 -25.48 -30.17 -11.82
C ILE A 169 -25.04 -31.51 -12.40
N LEU A 170 -24.65 -32.47 -11.57
CA LEU A 170 -24.30 -33.83 -12.04
C LEU A 170 -25.50 -34.55 -12.67
N LYS A 171 -26.72 -34.24 -12.23
CA LYS A 171 -27.98 -34.67 -12.90
C LYS A 171 -28.25 -33.94 -14.23
N GLY A 172 -27.39 -33.01 -14.63
CA GLY A 172 -27.48 -32.26 -15.88
C GLY A 172 -28.41 -31.03 -15.83
N GLN A 173 -28.87 -30.61 -14.65
CA GLN A 173 -29.76 -29.44 -14.57
C GLN A 173 -28.98 -28.13 -14.82
N PRO A 174 -29.52 -27.22 -15.65
CA PRO A 174 -28.88 -25.93 -15.88
C PRO A 174 -29.05 -25.02 -14.65
N LEU A 175 -28.05 -24.18 -14.37
CA LEU A 175 -28.08 -23.22 -13.26
C LEU A 175 -29.32 -22.31 -13.28
N SER A 176 -29.86 -21.98 -14.44
CA SER A 176 -31.09 -21.19 -14.54
C SER A 176 -32.28 -21.89 -13.88
N HIS A 177 -32.39 -23.22 -14.04
CA HIS A 177 -33.43 -24.05 -13.44
C HIS A 177 -33.20 -24.20 -11.94
N ILE A 178 -31.96 -24.49 -11.53
CA ILE A 178 -31.60 -24.61 -10.10
C ILE A 178 -31.96 -23.34 -9.34
N PHE A 179 -31.65 -22.16 -9.90
CA PHE A 179 -32.04 -20.87 -9.31
C PHE A 179 -33.54 -20.56 -9.39
N ALA A 180 -34.32 -21.23 -10.23
CA ALA A 180 -35.77 -21.02 -10.28
C ALA A 180 -36.50 -21.84 -9.19
N VAL A 181 -35.93 -22.98 -8.80
CA VAL A 181 -36.50 -23.89 -7.79
C VAL A 181 -35.94 -23.60 -6.40
N HIS A 182 -34.62 -23.42 -6.28
CA HIS A 182 -33.91 -23.25 -5.01
C HIS A 182 -33.44 -21.80 -4.78
N ALA A 183 -34.22 -20.82 -5.23
CA ALA A 183 -33.82 -19.41 -5.14
C ALA A 183 -33.56 -18.96 -3.70
N ASP A 184 -34.41 -19.41 -2.77
CA ASP A 184 -34.38 -19.01 -1.36
C ASP A 184 -33.27 -19.72 -0.56
N GLU A 185 -32.87 -20.92 -0.99
CA GLU A 185 -31.80 -21.71 -0.36
C GLU A 185 -30.39 -21.27 -0.79
N ILE A 186 -30.27 -20.53 -1.90
CA ILE A 186 -28.98 -20.12 -2.45
C ILE A 186 -28.66 -18.68 -2.00
N PRO A 187 -27.70 -18.47 -1.08
CA PRO A 187 -27.41 -17.15 -0.52
C PRO A 187 -26.67 -16.21 -1.49
N VAL A 188 -26.29 -16.71 -2.68
CA VAL A 188 -25.45 -15.98 -3.64
C VAL A 188 -26.14 -15.81 -4.99
N CYS A 189 -25.85 -14.70 -5.68
CA CYS A 189 -26.36 -14.52 -7.03
C CYS A 189 -25.66 -15.46 -8.04
N ARG A 190 -26.32 -15.71 -9.19
CA ARG A 190 -25.79 -16.54 -10.29
C ARG A 190 -24.35 -16.22 -10.69
N ARG A 191 -24.01 -14.93 -10.73
CA ARG A 191 -22.66 -14.47 -11.11
C ARG A 191 -21.60 -14.96 -10.12
N THR A 192 -21.89 -14.88 -8.83
CA THR A 192 -21.00 -15.37 -7.77
C THR A 192 -20.82 -16.87 -7.87
N LEU A 193 -21.89 -17.62 -8.14
CA LEU A 193 -21.80 -19.07 -8.32
C LEU A 193 -20.93 -19.45 -9.52
N TYR A 194 -21.06 -18.75 -10.66
CA TYR A 194 -20.13 -18.91 -11.80
C TYR A 194 -18.67 -18.62 -11.42
N ASN A 195 -18.42 -17.59 -10.61
CA ASN A 195 -17.06 -17.29 -10.14
C ASN A 195 -16.52 -18.42 -9.25
N TYR A 196 -17.36 -19.03 -8.40
CA TYR A 196 -16.98 -20.17 -7.56
C TYR A 196 -16.63 -21.41 -8.40
N PHE A 197 -17.40 -21.71 -9.46
CA PHE A 197 -17.05 -22.76 -10.42
C PHE A 197 -15.70 -22.49 -11.12
N ASP A 198 -15.46 -21.25 -11.54
CA ASP A 198 -14.19 -20.87 -12.16
C ASP A 198 -13.02 -20.97 -11.18
N GLN A 199 -13.26 -20.76 -9.88
CA GLN A 199 -12.28 -20.95 -8.79
C GLN A 199 -12.11 -22.42 -8.36
N LYS A 200 -12.93 -23.35 -8.89
CA LYS A 200 -12.90 -24.79 -8.58
C LYS A 200 -13.08 -25.12 -7.10
N VAL A 201 -13.94 -24.35 -6.41
CA VAL A 201 -14.22 -24.58 -4.98
C VAL A 201 -15.29 -25.63 -4.74
N PHE A 202 -16.11 -25.93 -5.75
CA PHE A 202 -17.10 -26.99 -5.72
C PHE A 202 -16.54 -28.32 -6.22
N GLN A 203 -17.17 -29.41 -5.80
CA GLN A 203 -16.88 -30.75 -6.32
C GLN A 203 -17.16 -30.82 -7.83
N THR A 204 -18.29 -30.22 -8.25
CA THR A 204 -18.64 -30.06 -9.66
C THR A 204 -17.79 -29.00 -10.36
N ARG A 205 -17.48 -29.26 -11.63
CA ARG A 205 -16.56 -28.43 -12.43
C ARG A 205 -17.28 -27.80 -13.61
N ASN A 206 -16.59 -26.83 -14.23
CA ASN A 206 -17.04 -26.18 -15.46
C ASN A 206 -17.38 -27.14 -16.61
N ILE A 207 -16.83 -28.37 -16.62
CA ILE A 207 -17.12 -29.40 -17.63
C ILE A 207 -18.52 -30.00 -17.46
N ASP A 208 -19.04 -30.02 -16.22
CA ASP A 208 -20.34 -30.61 -15.87
C ASP A 208 -21.49 -29.63 -16.14
N LEU A 209 -21.17 -28.34 -16.25
CA LEU A 209 -22.13 -27.28 -16.53
C LEU A 209 -22.63 -27.34 -17.99
N PRO A 210 -23.96 -27.39 -18.23
CA PRO A 210 -24.51 -27.43 -19.56
C PRO A 210 -24.01 -26.27 -20.44
N ARG A 211 -23.46 -26.60 -21.61
CA ARG A 211 -22.99 -25.65 -22.65
C ARG A 211 -21.83 -24.72 -22.24
N ARG A 212 -21.34 -24.76 -21.01
CA ARG A 212 -20.30 -23.83 -20.50
C ARG A 212 -18.98 -23.95 -21.27
N VAL A 213 -18.52 -25.17 -21.50
CA VAL A 213 -17.28 -25.46 -22.24
C VAL A 213 -17.48 -25.59 -23.75
N ARG A 214 -18.74 -25.64 -24.22
CA ARG A 214 -19.06 -25.78 -25.66
C ARG A 214 -18.91 -24.46 -26.41
N TYR A 215 -19.25 -23.34 -25.79
CA TYR A 215 -19.15 -22.04 -26.44
C TYR A 215 -17.73 -21.49 -26.42
N LYS A 216 -17.24 -21.08 -27.59
CA LYS A 216 -15.97 -20.37 -27.72
C LYS A 216 -16.04 -19.06 -26.95
N LYS A 217 -15.00 -18.75 -26.16
CA LYS A 217 -14.86 -17.43 -25.51
C LYS A 217 -14.98 -16.36 -26.60
N ARG A 218 -15.91 -15.42 -26.41
CA ARG A 218 -16.06 -14.28 -27.33
C ARG A 218 -14.71 -13.57 -27.39
N LYS A 219 -14.23 -13.27 -28.60
CA LYS A 219 -13.05 -12.43 -28.79
C LYS A 219 -13.34 -11.11 -28.07
N LYS A 220 -12.46 -10.66 -27.17
CA LYS A 220 -12.55 -9.30 -26.65
C LYS A 220 -12.62 -8.37 -27.85
N ARG A 221 -13.43 -7.31 -27.78
CA ARG A 221 -13.33 -6.22 -28.76
C ARG A 221 -11.85 -5.88 -28.83
N SER A 222 -11.24 -6.07 -30.00
CA SER A 222 -9.91 -5.54 -30.22
C SER A 222 -9.96 -4.07 -29.84
N GLU A 223 -8.90 -3.54 -29.23
CA GLU A 223 -8.72 -2.09 -29.24
C GLU A 223 -8.99 -1.63 -30.68
N PRO A 224 -9.71 -0.51 -30.89
CA PRO A 224 -9.86 0.04 -32.22
C PRO A 224 -8.47 0.06 -32.86
N ARG A 225 -8.32 -0.59 -34.03
CA ARG A 225 -7.03 -0.64 -34.72
C ARG A 225 -6.51 0.80 -34.76
N LYS A 226 -5.32 1.02 -34.21
CA LYS A 226 -4.58 2.27 -34.39
C LYS A 226 -4.12 2.31 -35.84
N THR A 227 -5.06 2.45 -36.78
CA THR A 227 -4.69 2.77 -38.15
C THR A 227 -4.09 4.19 -38.13
N PRO A 228 -3.08 4.48 -38.96
CA PRO A 228 -2.52 5.84 -39.07
C PRO A 228 -3.60 6.90 -39.33
N THR A 229 -4.72 6.49 -39.93
CA THR A 229 -5.92 7.30 -40.19
C THR A 229 -6.65 7.82 -38.95
N THR A 230 -6.47 7.23 -37.76
CA THR A 230 -7.11 7.74 -36.52
C THR A 230 -6.38 8.96 -35.95
N LYS A 231 -5.14 9.20 -36.38
CA LYS A 231 -4.46 10.47 -36.17
C LYS A 231 -4.78 11.34 -37.39
N GLN A 232 -5.86 12.12 -37.31
CA GLN A 232 -6.23 13.13 -38.31
C GLN A 232 -5.22 14.30 -38.35
N VAL A 233 -3.91 14.01 -38.33
CA VAL A 233 -2.83 14.99 -38.37
C VAL A 233 -2.89 15.82 -39.66
N TYR A 234 -3.43 15.27 -40.75
CA TYR A 234 -3.70 15.98 -42.00
C TYR A 234 -4.85 17.01 -41.90
N ARG A 235 -5.69 16.98 -40.84
CA ARG A 235 -6.73 17.99 -40.57
C ARG A 235 -6.21 19.16 -39.74
N ASN A 236 -5.01 19.08 -39.18
CA ASN A 236 -4.40 20.21 -38.50
C ASN A 236 -4.30 21.39 -39.48
N LYS A 237 -4.91 22.53 -39.14
CA LYS A 237 -4.99 23.73 -39.99
C LYS A 237 -5.85 23.61 -41.25
N ARG A 238 -6.72 22.59 -41.33
CA ARG A 238 -7.68 22.39 -42.44
C ARG A 238 -9.11 22.22 -41.92
N THR A 239 -9.41 22.79 -40.76
CA THR A 239 -10.77 22.80 -40.22
C THR A 239 -11.52 24.04 -40.71
N TYR A 240 -12.85 24.02 -40.62
CA TYR A 240 -13.69 25.19 -40.95
C TYR A 240 -13.32 26.42 -40.10
N VAL A 241 -12.94 26.22 -38.84
CA VAL A 241 -12.45 27.30 -37.96
C VAL A 241 -11.14 27.91 -38.47
N ASP A 242 -10.26 27.10 -39.07
CA ASP A 242 -9.03 27.60 -39.69
C ASP A 242 -9.34 28.38 -40.97
N PHE A 243 -10.37 27.98 -41.72
CA PHE A 243 -10.88 28.72 -42.87
C PHE A 243 -11.46 30.08 -42.45
N GLU A 244 -12.30 30.13 -41.41
CA GLU A 244 -12.84 31.40 -40.88
C GLU A 244 -11.73 32.35 -40.43
N ARG A 245 -10.69 31.84 -39.75
CA ARG A 245 -9.51 32.64 -39.37
C ARG A 245 -8.73 33.15 -40.59
N PHE A 246 -8.63 32.34 -41.63
CA PHE A 246 -7.94 32.71 -42.86
C PHE A 246 -8.68 33.84 -43.60
N MET A 247 -10.00 33.71 -43.74
CA MET A 247 -10.87 34.73 -44.36
C MET A 247 -10.87 36.04 -43.55
N ALA A 248 -10.87 35.97 -42.22
CA ALA A 248 -10.75 37.15 -41.37
C ALA A 248 -9.42 37.90 -41.53
N ALA A 249 -8.34 37.18 -41.87
CA ALA A 249 -7.03 37.78 -42.11
C ALA A 249 -6.82 38.26 -43.56
N HIS A 250 -7.65 37.80 -44.50
CA HIS A 250 -7.55 38.11 -45.93
C HIS A 250 -8.94 38.43 -46.50
N PRO A 251 -9.49 39.63 -46.22
CA PRO A 251 -10.83 40.01 -46.63
C PRO A 251 -10.99 40.19 -48.15
N ASP A 252 -9.89 40.31 -48.89
CA ASP A 252 -9.88 40.60 -50.34
C ASP A 252 -9.91 39.33 -51.20
N ILE A 253 -10.02 38.14 -50.60
CA ILE A 253 -10.03 36.85 -51.30
C ILE A 253 -11.47 36.38 -51.48
N ASP A 254 -11.87 36.14 -52.72
CA ASP A 254 -13.18 35.57 -53.04
C ASP A 254 -13.24 34.06 -52.72
N VAL A 255 -14.36 33.63 -52.13
CA VAL A 255 -14.61 32.21 -51.83
C VAL A 255 -15.22 31.54 -53.06
N VAL A 256 -14.56 30.51 -53.59
CA VAL A 256 -15.08 29.68 -54.68
C VAL A 256 -15.58 28.36 -54.11
N GLU A 257 -16.89 28.14 -54.19
CA GLU A 257 -17.50 26.84 -53.92
C GLU A 257 -17.62 26.04 -55.23
N THR A 258 -16.98 24.88 -55.30
CA THR A 258 -17.14 23.97 -56.43
C THR A 258 -18.39 23.11 -56.22
N CYS A 259 -19.36 23.22 -57.13
CA CYS A 259 -20.54 22.36 -57.18
C CYS A 259 -20.21 20.89 -57.45
#